data_AF-A0A3A5HP60-F1
#
_entry.id   AF-A0A3A5HP60-F1
#
_cell.length_a   1.000
_cell.length_b   1.000
_cell.length_c   1.000
_cell.angle_alpha   90.00
_cell.angle_beta   90.00
_cell.angle_gamma   90.00
#
_symmetry.space_group_name_H-M   'P 1'
#
loop_
_entity.id
_entity.type
_entity.pdbx_description
1 polymer ?
#
loop_
_entity_poly.entity_id
_entity_poly.type
_entity_poly.pdbx_seq_one_letter_code
_entity_poly.pdbx_strand_id
1 'polypeptide(L)' 'MTQQEQLQDCKKTLEELVGKNVKNVEFESSEDCWRIYIHTDQGKIVMSFCKGWACPVVEHRSLKTKKK' A
#
# COMPACT_ATOMS: atom_id res chain seq x y z
N MET A 1 2.36 -2.65 17.61
CA MET A 1 2.77 -1.55 16.70
C MET A 1 2.11 -0.28 17.21
N THR A 2 2.88 0.74 17.53
CA THR A 2 2.41 2.03 18.03
C THR A 2 1.92 2.92 16.88
N GLN A 3 1.15 3.96 17.18
CA GLN A 3 0.65 4.91 16.19
C GLN A 3 1.79 5.61 15.41
N GLN A 4 2.92 5.86 16.05
CA GLN A 4 4.11 6.46 15.42
C GLN A 4 4.80 5.49 14.45
N GLU A 5 4.90 4.21 14.82
CA GLU A 5 5.45 3.17 13.92
C GLU A 5 4.59 3.02 12.66
N GLN A 6 3.26 3.04 12.81
CA GLN A 6 2.32 3.01 11.69
C GLN A 6 2.47 4.23 10.77
N LEU A 7 2.64 5.43 11.33
CA LEU A 7 2.84 6.65 10.55
C LEU A 7 4.13 6.61 9.74
N GLN A 8 5.23 6.11 10.33
CA GLN A 8 6.52 6.00 9.63
C GLN A 8 6.47 4.99 8.50
N ASP A 9 5.84 3.83 8.72
CA ASP A 9 5.73 2.79 7.69
C ASP A 9 4.85 3.24 6.51
N CYS A 10 3.75 3.92 6.84
CA CYS A 10 2.85 4.59 5.91
C CYS A 10 3.58 5.67 5.07
N LYS A 11 4.34 6.55 5.71
CA LYS A 11 5.13 7.57 5.03
C LYS A 11 6.18 6.94 4.11
N LYS A 12 6.95 5.99 4.61
CA LYS A 12 8.01 5.30 3.85
C LYS A 12 7.44 4.60 2.61
N THR A 13 6.28 3.96 2.74
CA THR A 13 5.59 3.31 1.61
C THR A 13 5.19 4.32 0.53
N LEU A 14 4.65 5.47 0.93
CA LEU A 14 4.29 6.52 -0.03
C LEU A 14 5.53 7.12 -0.68
N GLU A 15 6.63 7.29 0.06
CA GLU A 15 7.91 7.71 -0.50
C GLU A 15 8.47 6.67 -1.49
N GLU A 16 8.26 5.38 -1.27
CA GLU A 16 8.64 4.33 -2.21
C GLU A 16 7.87 4.39 -3.54
N LEU A 17 6.76 5.11 -3.64
CA LEU A 17 6.10 5.38 -4.92
C LEU A 17 6.81 6.46 -5.72
N VAL A 18 7.61 7.32 -5.07
CA VAL A 18 8.34 8.39 -5.75
C VAL A 18 9.35 7.76 -6.71
N GLY A 19 9.23 8.12 -8.00
CA GLY A 19 10.06 7.57 -9.07
C GLY A 19 9.59 6.23 -9.63
N LYS A 20 8.56 5.58 -9.07
CA LYS A 20 7.90 4.42 -9.68
C LYS A 20 6.85 4.85 -10.70
N ASN A 21 6.67 4.05 -11.74
CA ASN A 21 5.64 4.32 -12.75
C ASN A 21 4.34 3.62 -12.34
N VAL A 22 3.37 4.39 -11.84
CA VAL A 22 2.03 3.89 -11.51
C VAL A 22 1.30 3.54 -12.80
N LYS A 23 0.96 2.26 -12.96
CA LYS A 23 0.26 1.71 -14.13
C LYS A 23 -1.25 1.67 -13.96
N ASN A 24 -1.71 1.35 -12.75
CA ASN A 24 -3.13 1.25 -12.44
C ASN A 24 -3.37 1.51 -10.95
N VAL A 25 -4.56 2.00 -10.61
CA VAL A 25 -5.03 2.14 -9.24
C VAL A 25 -6.45 1.56 -9.16
N GLU A 26 -6.65 0.60 -8.26
CA GLU A 26 -7.96 0.00 -8.00
C GLU A 26 -8.41 0.30 -6.56
N PHE A 27 -9.72 0.41 -6.37
CA PHE A 27 -10.33 0.71 -5.09
C PHE A 27 -11.37 -0.35 -4.76
N GLU A 28 -11.29 -0.89 -3.54
CA GLU A 28 -12.29 -1.79 -2.98
C GLU A 28 -12.77 -1.22 -1.65
N SER A 29 -14.08 -1.04 -1.49
CA SER A 29 -14.68 -0.65 -0.21
C SER A 29 -15.31 -1.86 0.47
N SER A 30 -14.97 -2.07 1.73
CA SER A 30 -15.68 -2.90 2.71
C SER A 30 -16.26 -1.97 3.78
N GLU A 31 -17.33 -2.38 4.48
CA GLU A 31 -18.20 -1.53 5.31
C GLU A 31 -17.49 -0.36 6.02
N ASP A 32 -16.44 -0.64 6.81
CA ASP A 32 -15.67 0.37 7.56
C ASP A 32 -14.24 0.57 7.05
N CYS A 33 -13.88 -0.05 5.93
CA CYS A 33 -12.50 -0.08 5.43
C CYS A 33 -12.40 0.05 3.91
N TRP A 34 -11.45 0.84 3.42
CA TRP A 34 -11.13 0.95 2.01
C TRP A 34 -9.76 0.35 1.73
N ARG A 35 -9.64 -0.41 0.66
CA ARG A 35 -8.37 -0.91 0.13
C ARG A 35 -8.05 -0.21 -1.17
N ILE A 36 -6.86 0.33 -1.22
CA ILE A 36 -6.27 0.93 -2.42
C ILE A 36 -5.20 -0.02 -2.93
N TYR A 37 -5.31 -0.43 -4.18
CA TYR A 37 -4.35 -1.27 -4.86
C TYR A 37 -3.60 -0.42 -5.89
N ILE A 38 -2.33 -0.15 -5.62
CA ILE A 38 -1.46 0.64 -6.50
C ILE A 38 -0.56 -0.34 -7.25
N HIS A 39 -0.81 -0.47 -8.55
CA HIS A 39 -0.01 -1.28 -9.45
C HIS A 39 1.09 -0.40 -10.06
N THR A 40 2.33 -0.78 -9.82
CA THR A 40 3.52 -0.14 -10.39
C THR A 40 4.22 -1.10 -11.34
N ASP A 41 5.14 -0.58 -12.14
CA ASP A 41 6.05 -1.36 -12.98
C ASP A 41 6.93 -2.36 -12.17
N GLN A 42 7.10 -2.13 -10.86
CA GLN A 42 7.95 -2.95 -10.00
C GLN A 42 7.17 -3.90 -9.06
N GLY A 43 5.84 -3.77 -9.01
CA GLY A 43 5.00 -4.59 -8.13
C GLY A 43 3.70 -3.93 -7.71
N LYS A 44 3.05 -4.53 -6.72
CA LYS A 44 1.75 -4.07 -6.21
C LYS A 44 1.89 -3.64 -4.76
N ILE A 45 1.44 -2.42 -4.47
CA ILE A 45 1.30 -1.89 -3.12
C ILE A 45 -0.19 -1.94 -2.77
N VAL A 46 -0.52 -2.45 -1.59
CA VAL A 46 -1.89 -2.46 -1.06
C VAL A 46 -1.94 -1.62 0.18
N MET A 47 -2.84 -0.65 0.23
CA MET A 47 -3.04 0.21 1.39
C MET A 47 -4.46 0.00 1.91
N SER A 48 -4.59 -0.47 3.14
CA SER A 48 -5.88 -0.66 3.81
C SER A 48 -6.12 0.47 4.80
N PHE A 49 -7.18 1.23 4.60
CA PHE A 49 -7.65 2.30 5.47
C PHE A 49 -8.89 1.81 6.19
N CYS A 50 -8.96 1.90 7.51
CA CYS A 50 -10.18 1.61 8.26
C CYS A 50 -10.56 2.79 9.14
N LYS A 51 -11.84 2.92 9.45
CA LYS A 51 -12.33 3.91 10.40
C LYS A 51 -11.63 3.74 11.75
N GLY A 52 -11.04 4.83 12.26
CA GLY A 52 -10.31 4.84 13.52
C GLY A 52 -8.81 4.52 13.42
N TRP A 53 -8.29 4.18 12.23
CA TRP A 53 -6.86 4.05 12.02
C TRP A 53 -6.23 5.42 11.73
N ALA A 54 -5.09 5.69 12.35
CA ALA A 54 -4.35 6.94 12.13
C ALA A 54 -3.56 6.95 10.81
N CYS A 55 -3.11 5.78 10.35
CA CYS A 55 -2.55 5.56 9.02
C CYS A 55 -3.02 4.22 8.47
N PRO A 56 -3.10 4.08 7.14
CA PRO A 56 -3.34 2.81 6.49
C PRO A 56 -2.28 1.77 6.84
N VAL A 57 -2.70 0.51 6.91
CA VAL A 57 -1.78 -0.63 6.91
C VAL A 57 -1.35 -0.91 5.49
N VAL A 58 -0.05 -1.11 5.31
CA VAL A 58 0.56 -1.35 4.00
C VAL A 58 0.95 -2.82 3.86
N GLU A 59 0.60 -3.43 2.73
CA GLU A 59 1.16 -4.70 2.27
C GLU A 59 1.92 -4.50 0.96
N HIS A 60 3.15 -5.02 0.94
CA HIS A 60 4.00 -5.04 -0.25
C HIS A 60 3.95 -6.41 -0.91
N ARG A 61 3.48 -6.47 -2.17
CA ARG A 61 3.54 -7.68 -2.99
C ARG A 61 4.52 -7.47 -4.13
N SER A 62 5.77 -7.86 -3.89
CA SER A 62 6.80 -7.90 -4.93
C SER A 62 6.40 -8.92 -5.99
N LEU A 63 6.60 -8.58 -7.27
CA LEU A 63 6.58 -9.56 -8.34
C LEU A 63 7.80 -10.46 -8.15
N LYS A 64 7.70 -11.51 -7.33
CA LYS A 64 8.70 -12.58 -7.36
C LYS A 64 8.65 -13.16 -8.77
N THR A 65 9.58 -12.78 -9.63
CA THR A 65 9.92 -13.56 -10.81
C THR A 65 10.18 -14.98 -10.33
N LYS A 66 9.24 -15.90 -10.58
CA LYS A 66 9.52 -17.33 -10.54
C LYS A 66 10.66 -17.53 -11.53
N LYS A 67 11.88 -17.67 -11.00
CA LYS A 67 13.04 -18.08 -11.78
C LYS A 67 12.68 -19.49 -12.29
N LYS A 68 12.68 -19.58 -13.62
CA LYS A 68 12.28 -20.73 -14.43
C LYS A 68 13.04 -21.98 -14.05
#